data_AF-A0A4P5VT48-F1
#
_entry.id   AF-A0A4P5VT48-F1
#
_cell.length_a   1.000
_cell.length_b   1.000
_cell.length_c   1.000
_cell.angle_alpha   90.00
_cell.angle_beta   90.00
_cell.angle_gamma   90.00
#
_symmetry.space_group_name_H-M   'P 1'
#
loop_
_entity.id
_entity.type
_entity.pdbx_description
1 polymer ?
#
loop_
_entity_poly.entity_id
_entity_poly.type
_entity_poly.pdbx_seq_one_letter_code
_entity_poly.pdbx_strand_id
1 'polypeptide(L)'
;MFALLFILLPLLVGCAPDDPKTAGDCAFVLDPNRKQDCLVAVALVMFKDDAKKGEAFLDAELADPLQRDMVYMRVGVDVYPNEAAWCAKIKEAALKEMCKARQLRPHLQAHEGDGRAPPRGAPPPPTAP
;
A
#
# COMPACT_ATOMS: atom_id res chain seq x y z
N MET A 1 32.93 3.02 -48.37
CA MET A 1 32.28 1.96 -47.57
C MET A 1 33.09 1.77 -46.31
N PHE A 2 32.43 1.72 -45.15
CA PHE A 2 32.97 1.66 -43.78
C PHE A 2 33.47 2.97 -43.16
N ALA A 3 32.53 3.73 -42.60
CA ALA A 3 32.78 4.56 -41.43
C ALA A 3 31.47 4.70 -40.63
N LEU A 4 31.58 4.68 -39.30
CA LEU A 4 30.56 4.98 -38.30
C LEU A 4 29.68 3.81 -37.82
N LEU A 5 30.40 2.91 -37.15
CA LEU A 5 30.04 2.30 -35.88
C LEU A 5 29.41 3.36 -34.92
N PHE A 6 28.10 3.52 -34.91
CA PHE A 6 27.34 4.27 -33.88
C PHE A 6 26.74 3.27 -32.87
N ILE A 7 27.62 2.56 -32.16
CA ILE A 7 27.28 1.95 -30.87
C ILE A 7 27.56 3.04 -29.84
N LEU A 8 26.51 3.68 -29.30
CA LEU A 8 26.46 4.23 -27.94
C LEU A 8 25.12 4.93 -27.68
N LEU A 9 24.20 4.15 -27.10
CA LEU A 9 23.46 4.48 -25.87
C LEU A 9 23.42 5.99 -25.52
N PRO A 10 22.24 6.62 -25.58
CA PRO A 10 21.50 6.84 -24.34
C PRO A 10 19.99 6.82 -24.54
N LEU A 11 19.37 5.65 -24.47
CA LEU A 11 17.95 5.54 -24.09
C LEU A 11 17.83 4.60 -22.89
N LEU A 12 18.69 4.83 -21.90
CA LEU A 12 18.31 4.73 -20.49
C LEU A 12 17.30 5.85 -20.22
N VAL A 13 16.13 5.78 -20.86
CA VAL A 13 14.94 6.39 -20.29
C VAL A 13 14.69 5.55 -19.05
N GLY A 14 15.19 6.05 -17.93
CA GLY A 14 14.74 5.59 -16.64
C GLY A 14 13.25 5.80 -16.59
N CYS A 15 12.47 4.78 -16.93
CA CYS A 15 11.15 4.61 -16.38
C CYS A 15 11.39 4.36 -14.89
N ALA A 16 11.50 5.44 -14.12
CA ALA A 16 11.03 5.38 -12.76
C ALA A 16 9.61 4.80 -12.87
N PRO A 17 9.27 3.70 -12.17
CA PRO A 17 7.88 3.32 -12.06
C PRO A 17 7.22 4.45 -11.28
N ASP A 18 6.66 5.43 -11.99
CA ASP A 18 5.73 6.37 -11.38
C ASP A 18 4.65 5.51 -10.72
N ASP A 19 4.53 5.64 -9.40
CA ASP A 19 3.44 5.00 -8.66
C ASP A 19 2.12 5.33 -9.37
N PRO A 20 1.24 4.34 -9.58
CA PRO A 20 0.04 4.55 -10.37
C PRO A 20 -0.83 5.61 -9.67
N LYS A 21 -1.22 6.65 -10.41
CA LYS A 21 -1.98 7.80 -9.89
C LYS A 21 -3.44 7.76 -10.30
N THR A 22 -3.77 6.96 -11.31
CA THR A 22 -5.10 6.87 -11.91
C THR A 22 -5.47 5.41 -12.24
N ALA A 23 -6.77 5.10 -12.34
CA ALA A 23 -7.22 3.79 -12.82
C ALA A 23 -6.69 3.46 -14.22
N GLY A 24 -6.47 4.49 -15.06
CA GLY A 24 -5.88 4.35 -16.39
C GLY A 24 -4.49 3.73 -16.38
N ASP A 25 -3.70 4.00 -15.34
CA ASP A 25 -2.36 3.41 -15.17
C ASP A 25 -2.43 1.90 -14.94
N CYS A 26 -3.54 1.41 -14.36
CA CYS A 26 -3.79 0.00 -14.12
C CYS A 26 -4.45 -0.72 -15.30
N ALA A 27 -4.86 0.00 -16.36
CA ALA A 27 -5.59 -0.59 -17.48
C ALA A 27 -4.75 -1.61 -18.28
N PHE A 28 -3.43 -1.40 -18.34
CA PHE A 28 -2.50 -2.26 -19.07
C PHE A 28 -2.00 -3.46 -18.24
N VAL A 29 -2.41 -3.58 -16.98
CA VAL A 29 -2.09 -4.72 -16.13
C VAL A 29 -3.02 -5.88 -16.50
N LEU A 30 -2.48 -6.85 -17.23
CA LEU A 30 -3.23 -8.00 -17.77
C LEU A 30 -3.53 -9.07 -16.69
N ASP A 31 -2.68 -9.16 -15.67
CA ASP A 31 -2.93 -10.09 -14.55
C ASP A 31 -4.00 -9.50 -13.62
N PRO A 32 -5.10 -10.21 -13.38
CA PRO A 32 -6.23 -9.67 -12.62
C PRO A 32 -5.87 -9.37 -11.17
N ASN A 33 -5.03 -10.19 -10.53
CA ASN A 33 -4.64 -9.97 -9.14
C ASN A 33 -3.75 -8.72 -9.03
N ARG A 34 -2.75 -8.60 -9.92
CA ARG A 34 -1.89 -7.42 -9.99
C ARG A 34 -2.64 -6.15 -10.37
N LYS A 35 -3.70 -6.27 -11.19
CA LYS A 35 -4.55 -5.14 -11.53
C LYS A 35 -5.28 -4.62 -10.29
N GLN A 36 -5.77 -5.53 -9.43
CA GLN A 36 -6.39 -5.15 -8.17
C GLN A 36 -5.38 -4.50 -7.21
N ASP A 37 -4.18 -5.06 -7.08
CA ASP A 37 -3.12 -4.44 -6.27
C ASP A 37 -2.75 -3.04 -6.78
N CYS A 38 -2.74 -2.86 -8.10
CA CYS A 38 -2.52 -1.56 -8.72
C CYS A 38 -3.64 -0.57 -8.37
N LEU A 39 -4.91 -0.97 -8.48
CA LEU A 39 -6.06 -0.12 -8.13
C LEU A 39 -6.04 0.24 -6.63
N VAL A 40 -5.66 -0.69 -5.76
CA VAL A 40 -5.46 -0.44 -4.34
C VAL A 40 -4.37 0.61 -4.11
N ALA A 41 -3.25 0.55 -4.84
CA ALA A 41 -2.19 1.55 -4.75
C ALA A 41 -2.68 2.94 -5.19
N VAL A 42 -3.41 3.02 -6.31
CA VAL A 42 -4.05 4.27 -6.78
C VAL A 42 -4.99 4.84 -5.72
N ALA A 43 -5.85 3.99 -5.13
CA ALA A 43 -6.78 4.42 -4.10
C ALA A 43 -6.04 5.07 -2.92
N LEU A 44 -4.93 4.48 -2.44
CA LEU A 44 -4.14 5.03 -1.35
C LEU A 44 -3.51 6.39 -1.70
N VAL A 45 -3.06 6.57 -2.95
CA VAL A 45 -2.57 7.88 -3.42
C VAL A 45 -3.71 8.90 -3.41
N MET A 46 -4.91 8.51 -3.88
CA MET A 46 -6.08 9.39 -3.85
C MET A 46 -6.51 9.75 -2.43
N PHE A 47 -6.49 8.80 -1.49
CA PHE A 47 -6.79 9.08 -0.09
C PHE A 47 -5.77 10.03 0.56
N LYS A 48 -4.50 9.98 0.16
CA LYS A 48 -3.47 10.93 0.63
C LYS A 48 -3.70 12.35 0.10
N ASP A 49 -4.23 12.48 -1.11
CA ASP A 49 -4.56 13.78 -1.72
C ASP A 49 -5.89 14.34 -1.19
N ASP A 50 -6.96 13.56 -1.27
CA ASP A 50 -8.31 13.92 -0.85
C ASP A 50 -9.13 12.66 -0.52
N ALA A 51 -9.52 12.54 0.74
CA ALA A 51 -10.33 11.45 1.25
C ALA A 51 -11.62 11.22 0.44
N LYS A 52 -12.32 12.27 -0.03
CA LYS A 52 -13.55 12.12 -0.82
C LYS A 52 -13.27 11.56 -2.21
N LYS A 53 -12.14 11.92 -2.82
CA LYS A 53 -11.73 11.33 -4.11
C LYS A 53 -11.39 9.86 -3.96
N GLY A 54 -10.68 9.51 -2.88
CA GLY A 54 -10.38 8.12 -2.54
C GLY A 54 -11.65 7.27 -2.37
N GLU A 55 -12.65 7.78 -1.65
CA GLU A 55 -13.93 7.09 -1.47
C GLU A 55 -14.69 6.93 -2.79
N ALA A 56 -14.79 7.99 -3.59
CA ALA A 56 -15.44 7.92 -4.89
C ALA A 56 -14.76 6.91 -5.84
N PHE A 57 -13.43 6.80 -5.77
CA PHE A 57 -12.67 5.81 -6.53
C PHE A 57 -12.96 4.39 -6.08
N LEU A 58 -13.00 4.13 -4.76
CA LEU A 58 -13.34 2.81 -4.23
C LEU A 58 -14.70 2.33 -4.73
N ASP A 59 -15.70 3.21 -4.72
CA ASP A 59 -17.05 2.86 -5.15
C ASP A 59 -17.16 2.64 -6.67
N ALA A 60 -16.30 3.29 -7.47
CA ALA A 60 -16.28 3.14 -8.91
C ALA A 60 -15.49 1.91 -9.39
N GLU A 61 -14.32 1.65 -8.82
CA GLU A 61 -13.34 0.68 -9.36
C GLU A 61 -13.24 -0.62 -8.55
N LEU A 62 -13.59 -0.60 -7.24
CA LEU A 62 -13.46 -1.75 -6.33
C LEU A 62 -14.83 -2.27 -5.89
N ALA A 63 -15.42 -3.12 -6.73
CA ALA A 63 -16.72 -3.73 -6.46
C ALA A 63 -16.69 -4.69 -5.25
N ASP A 64 -15.58 -5.42 -5.06
CA ASP A 64 -15.45 -6.41 -3.98
C ASP A 64 -15.43 -5.71 -2.61
N PRO A 65 -16.40 -6.00 -1.72
CA PRO A 65 -16.42 -5.43 -0.37
C PRO A 65 -15.18 -5.78 0.46
N LEU A 66 -14.59 -6.97 0.27
CA LEU A 66 -13.39 -7.37 1.02
C LEU A 66 -12.18 -6.53 0.60
N GLN A 67 -12.04 -6.24 -0.69
CA GLN A 67 -10.98 -5.37 -1.18
C GLN A 67 -11.13 -3.94 -0.65
N ARG A 68 -12.36 -3.42 -0.61
CA ARG A 68 -12.63 -2.10 0.01
C ARG A 68 -12.27 -2.09 1.50
N ASP A 69 -12.62 -3.12 2.24
CA ASP A 69 -12.24 -3.28 3.65
C ASP A 69 -10.72 -3.29 3.84
N MET A 70 -9.98 -3.97 2.97
CA MET A 70 -8.51 -3.98 2.97
C MET A 70 -7.93 -2.60 2.67
N VAL A 71 -8.53 -1.84 1.75
CA VAL A 71 -8.11 -0.45 1.49
C VAL A 71 -8.40 0.42 2.71
N TYR A 72 -9.59 0.35 3.30
CA TYR A 72 -9.90 1.11 4.51
C TYR A 72 -8.96 0.78 5.68
N MET A 73 -8.54 -0.48 5.81
CA MET A 73 -7.51 -0.86 6.76
C MET A 73 -6.18 -0.14 6.48
N ARG A 74 -5.67 -0.19 5.25
CA ARG A 74 -4.44 0.52 4.87
C ARG A 74 -4.57 2.04 5.01
N VAL A 75 -5.71 2.61 4.65
CA VAL A 75 -6.00 4.05 4.84
C VAL A 75 -5.94 4.40 6.32
N GLY A 76 -6.59 3.62 7.18
CA GLY A 76 -6.60 3.85 8.62
C GLY A 76 -5.26 3.61 9.31
N VAL A 77 -4.36 2.82 8.73
CA VAL A 77 -3.04 2.51 9.32
C VAL A 77 -1.94 3.40 8.73
N ASP A 78 -1.89 3.55 7.41
CA ASP A 78 -0.76 4.15 6.69
C ASP A 78 -0.98 5.63 6.35
N VAL A 79 -2.23 6.05 6.17
CA VAL A 79 -2.57 7.42 5.73
C VAL A 79 -3.09 8.27 6.89
N TYR A 80 -4.03 7.72 7.67
CA TYR A 80 -4.70 8.41 8.77
C TYR A 80 -4.62 7.58 10.08
N PRO A 81 -3.41 7.29 10.60
CA PRO A 81 -3.20 6.43 11.77
C PRO A 81 -3.92 6.89 13.05
N ASN A 82 -4.23 8.19 13.16
CA ASN A 82 -4.86 8.79 14.33
C ASN A 82 -6.39 8.94 14.19
N GLU A 83 -6.97 8.52 13.06
CA GLU A 83 -8.40 8.66 12.78
C GLU A 83 -9.09 7.28 12.81
N ALA A 84 -9.68 6.95 13.97
CA ALA A 84 -10.39 5.68 14.15
C ALA A 84 -11.62 5.51 13.23
N ALA A 85 -12.11 6.61 12.64
CA ALA A 85 -13.25 6.60 11.73
C ALA A 85 -13.00 5.70 10.49
N TRP A 86 -11.76 5.55 10.04
CA TRP A 86 -11.41 4.69 8.91
C TRP A 86 -11.55 3.20 9.24
N CYS A 87 -11.08 2.76 10.41
CA CYS A 87 -11.29 1.38 10.87
C CYS A 87 -12.78 1.07 11.11
N ALA A 88 -13.60 2.07 11.44
CA ALA A 88 -15.03 1.87 11.65
C ALA A 88 -15.80 1.53 10.36
N LYS A 89 -15.30 1.96 9.19
CA LYS A 89 -15.89 1.69 7.87
C LYS A 89 -15.73 0.24 7.41
N ILE A 90 -14.76 -0.50 7.96
CA ILE A 90 -14.51 -1.90 7.66
C ILE A 90 -15.72 -2.74 8.08
N LYS A 91 -16.22 -3.62 7.21
CA LYS A 91 -17.35 -4.51 7.52
C LYS A 91 -16.90 -5.82 8.15
N GLU A 92 -15.81 -6.38 7.65
CA GLU A 92 -15.23 -7.62 8.18
C GLU A 92 -14.67 -7.40 9.59
N ALA A 93 -15.10 -8.24 10.54
CA ALA A 93 -14.84 -8.03 11.95
C ALA A 93 -13.37 -8.25 12.31
N ALA A 94 -12.71 -9.27 11.73
CA ALA A 94 -11.30 -9.53 12.00
C ALA A 94 -10.40 -8.40 11.50
N LEU A 95 -10.61 -7.90 10.28
CA LEU A 95 -9.91 -6.77 9.68
C LEU A 95 -10.14 -5.48 10.48
N LYS A 96 -11.35 -5.26 10.99
CA LYS A 96 -11.65 -4.12 11.85
C LYS A 96 -10.83 -4.15 13.14
N GLU A 97 -10.77 -5.30 13.81
CA GLU A 97 -9.98 -5.46 15.02
C GLU A 97 -8.48 -5.35 14.74
N MET A 98 -8.00 -5.89 13.61
CA MET A 98 -6.61 -5.72 13.17
C MET A 98 -6.26 -4.26 12.89
N CYS A 99 -7.16 -3.51 12.23
CA CYS A 99 -6.98 -2.08 11.96
C CYS A 99 -6.81 -1.30 13.26
N LYS A 100 -7.73 -1.48 14.22
CA LYS A 100 -7.65 -0.84 15.54
C LYS A 100 -6.36 -1.21 16.28
N ALA A 101 -6.00 -2.49 16.29
CA ALA A 101 -4.78 -2.96 16.95
C ALA A 101 -3.52 -2.33 16.35
N ARG A 102 -3.47 -2.14 15.02
CA ARG A 102 -2.36 -1.48 14.33
C ARG A 102 -2.32 0.03 14.60
N GLN A 103 -3.47 0.72 14.70
CA GLN A 103 -3.51 2.14 15.10
C GLN A 103 -2.99 2.36 16.52
N LEU A 104 -3.27 1.44 17.45
CA LEU A 104 -2.79 1.52 18.85
C LEU A 104 -1.29 1.24 19.00
N ARG A 105 -0.62 0.72 17.98
CA ARG A 105 0.80 0.33 18.01
C ARG A 105 1.57 0.94 16.84
N PRO A 106 1.66 2.28 16.76
CA PRO A 106 2.31 2.96 15.64
C PRO A 106 3.79 2.57 15.48
N HIS A 107 4.46 2.16 16.57
CA HIS A 107 5.84 1.65 16.55
C HIS A 107 6.02 0.34 15.76
N LEU A 108 4.95 -0.42 15.49
CA LEU A 108 5.02 -1.63 14.66
C LEU A 108 4.89 -1.36 13.15
N GLN A 109 4.46 -0.15 12.77
CA GLN A 109 4.19 0.19 11.36
C GLN A 109 5.49 0.51 10.58
N ALA A 110 6.54 0.95 11.28
CA ALA A 110 7.79 1.41 10.65
C ALA A 110 8.66 0.29 10.05
N HIS A 111 8.40 -1.00 10.36
CA HIS A 111 9.32 -2.08 10.03
C HIS A 111 8.95 -2.94 8.80
N GLU A 112 7.78 -2.71 8.17
CA GLU A 112 7.35 -3.53 7.02
C GLU A 112 8.07 -3.18 5.69
N GLY A 113 8.90 -2.13 5.63
CA GLY A 113 9.61 -1.69 4.41
C GLY A 113 11.15 -1.72 4.46
N ASP A 114 11.77 -1.88 5.64
CA ASP A 114 13.18 -1.52 5.80
C ASP A 114 14.16 -2.69 5.67
N GLY A 115 13.67 -3.92 5.51
CA GLY A 115 14.50 -5.14 5.51
C GLY A 115 15.29 -5.38 6.81
N ARG A 116 15.11 -4.54 7.83
CA ARG A 116 15.68 -4.75 9.16
C ARG A 116 14.84 -5.80 9.86
N ALA A 117 15.46 -6.97 10.06
CA ALA A 117 14.92 -8.00 10.95
C ALA A 117 14.47 -7.37 12.27
N PRO A 118 13.34 -7.80 12.85
CA PRO A 118 12.90 -7.29 14.15
C PRO A 118 14.06 -7.44 15.15
N PRO A 119 14.28 -6.46 16.04
CA PRO A 119 15.28 -6.60 17.09
C PRO A 119 14.97 -7.90 17.83
N ARG A 120 15.90 -8.87 17.78
CA ARG A 120 15.74 -10.15 18.49
C ARG A 120 15.41 -9.81 19.94
N GLY A 121 14.24 -10.25 20.39
CA GLY A 121 13.76 -10.01 21.74
C GLY A 121 14.86 -10.33 22.74
N ALA A 122 15.00 -9.47 23.74
CA ALA A 122 15.91 -9.72 24.85
C ALA A 122 15.71 -11.15 25.36
N PRO A 123 16.79 -11.88 25.68
CA PRO A 123 16.67 -13.22 26.24
C PRO A 123 15.77 -13.18 27.48
N PRO A 124 14.97 -14.23 27.73
CA PRO A 124 14.14 -14.30 28.93
C PRO A 124 15.02 -14.09 30.17
N PRO A 125 14.52 -13.41 31.21
CA PRO A 125 15.29 -13.19 32.44
C PRO A 125 15.71 -14.56 33.01
N PRO A 126 16.94 -14.69 33.55
CA PRO A 126 17.38 -15.94 34.14
C PRO A 126 16.41 -16.32 35.26
N THR A 127 15.83 -17.50 35.17
CA THR A 127 15.15 -18.14 36.29
C THR A 127 16.16 -18.25 37.44
N ALA A 128 15.92 -17.48 38.51
CA ALA A 128 16.72 -17.53 39.72
C ALA A 128 16.60 -18.94 40.37
N PRO A 129 17.67 -19.43 41.01
CA PRO A 129 17.71 -20.75 41.66
C PRO A 129 16.81 -20.84 42.90
#